data_AF-A0A1H9G7C3-F1
#
_entry.id   AF-A0A1H9G7C3-F1
#
_cell.length_a   1.000
_cell.length_b   1.000
_cell.length_c   1.000
_cell.angle_alpha   90.00
_cell.angle_beta   90.00
_cell.angle_gamma   90.00
#
_symmetry.space_group_name_H-M   'P 1'
#
loop_
_entity.id
_entity.type
_entity.pdbx_description
1 polymer ?
#
loop_
_entity_poly.entity_id
_entity_poly.type
_entity_poly.pdbx_seq_one_letter_code
_entity_poly.pdbx_strand_id
1 'polypeptide(L)'
;MNIPMNALVSDMVNLLDERLREDFEERAGIIEFDAELSRDHAECLALLDVLHRHPSALCGVTVLRVALDGSDLWILVTNPALTHQQFGNVESGVFDLKDVINQQFNGFAILKAI
;
A
#
# COMPACT_ATOMS: atom_id res chain seq x y z
N MET A 1 16.26 24.70 1.01
CA MET A 1 16.02 24.74 -0.45
C MET A 1 15.38 23.40 -0.77
N ASN A 2 14.11 23.34 -1.16
CA ASN A 2 13.46 22.06 -1.49
C ASN A 2 14.12 21.51 -2.76
N ILE A 3 14.98 20.51 -2.58
CA ILE A 3 15.47 19.72 -3.71
C ILE A 3 14.28 18.90 -4.18
N PRO A 4 13.91 18.97 -5.47
CA PRO A 4 12.83 18.14 -5.99
C PRO A 4 13.23 16.66 -5.86
N MET A 5 12.32 15.84 -5.35
CA MET A 5 12.49 14.39 -5.24
C MET A 5 12.89 13.79 -6.60
N ASN A 6 13.76 12.78 -6.58
CA ASN A 6 14.16 12.05 -7.77
C ASN A 6 12.92 11.55 -8.54
N ALA A 7 12.91 11.74 -9.87
CA ALA A 7 11.73 11.43 -10.69
C ALA A 7 11.26 9.98 -10.56
N LEU A 8 12.18 9.00 -10.50
CA LEU A 8 11.82 7.59 -10.35
C LEU A 8 11.20 7.31 -8.97
N VAL A 9 11.78 7.88 -7.92
CA VAL A 9 11.23 7.76 -6.55
C VAL A 9 9.85 8.38 -6.50
N SER A 10 9.68 9.56 -7.10
CA SER A 10 8.38 10.25 -7.20
C SER A 10 7.32 9.39 -7.89
N ASP A 11 7.65 8.81 -9.05
CA ASP A 11 6.74 7.93 -9.79
C ASP A 11 6.30 6.72 -8.95
N MET A 12 7.23 6.11 -8.20
CA MET A 12 6.94 4.97 -7.34
C MET A 12 6.14 5.36 -6.09
N VAL A 13 6.45 6.50 -5.47
CA VAL A 13 5.72 7.02 -4.30
C VAL A 13 4.28 7.37 -4.67
N ASN A 14 4.01 7.83 -5.89
CA ASN A 14 2.66 8.09 -6.38
C ASN A 14 1.79 6.84 -6.54
N LEU A 15 2.39 5.65 -6.53
CA LEU A 15 1.66 4.38 -6.55
C LEU A 15 1.28 3.90 -5.14
N LEU A 16 1.86 4.49 -4.10
CA LEU A 16 1.57 4.13 -2.71
C LEU A 16 0.19 4.63 -2.32
N ASP A 17 -0.52 3.84 -1.50
CA ASP A 17 -1.69 4.35 -0.78
C ASP A 17 -1.26 5.40 0.26
N GLU A 18 -2.25 6.13 0.79
CA GLU A 18 -2.01 7.23 1.74
C GLU A 18 -1.19 6.79 2.96
N ARG A 19 -1.51 5.61 3.52
CA ARG A 19 -0.80 5.06 4.68
C ARG A 19 0.65 4.74 4.35
N LEU A 20 0.91 4.08 3.23
CA LEU A 20 2.28 3.73 2.82
C LEU A 20 3.09 4.96 2.41
N ARG A 21 2.43 5.99 1.88
CA ARG A 21 3.05 7.28 1.61
C ARG A 21 3.47 7.98 2.89
N GLU A 22 2.62 8.00 3.92
CA GLU A 22 2.96 8.54 5.23
C GLU A 22 4.17 7.80 5.84
N ASP A 23 4.15 6.46 5.83
CA ASP A 23 5.28 5.62 6.26
C ASP A 23 6.59 6.00 5.54
N PHE A 24 6.52 6.24 4.23
CA PHE A 24 7.65 6.68 3.41
C PHE A 24 8.16 8.06 3.86
N GLU A 25 7.26 9.04 4.01
CA GLU A 25 7.62 10.43 4.34
C GLU A 25 8.24 10.52 5.75
N GLU A 26 7.70 9.80 6.73
CA GLU A 26 8.23 9.71 8.08
C GLU A 26 9.63 9.05 8.07
N ARG A 27 9.76 7.90 7.40
CA ARG A 27 11.03 7.17 7.36
C ARG A 27 12.11 7.97 6.63
N ALA A 28 11.77 8.69 5.56
CA ALA A 28 12.70 9.56 4.86
C ALA A 28 13.19 10.70 5.77
N GLY A 29 12.31 11.30 6.56
CA GLY A 29 12.69 12.32 7.55
C GLY A 29 13.63 11.75 8.63
N ILE A 30 13.30 10.60 9.20
CA ILE A 30 14.14 9.95 10.22
C ILE A 30 15.54 9.66 9.65
N ILE A 31 15.64 9.06 8.46
CA ILE A 31 16.93 8.71 7.86
C ILE A 31 17.74 9.97 7.51
N GLU A 32 17.10 11.03 7.02
CA GLU A 32 17.76 12.31 6.71
C GLU A 32 18.41 12.90 7.96
N PHE A 33 17.67 12.99 9.07
CA PHE A 33 18.16 13.66 10.27
C PHE A 33 19.03 12.78 11.16
N ASP A 34 18.64 11.53 11.41
CA ASP A 34 19.33 10.66 12.37
C ASP A 34 20.57 9.99 11.77
N ALA A 35 20.56 9.71 10.46
CA ALA A 35 21.71 9.11 9.76
C ALA A 35 22.55 10.15 8.98
N GLU A 36 22.18 11.44 9.08
CA GLU A 36 22.86 12.57 8.41
C GLU A 36 23.07 12.37 6.90
N LEU A 37 22.11 11.71 6.25
CA LEU A 37 22.15 11.47 4.80
C LEU A 37 21.49 12.62 4.03
N SER A 38 21.88 12.81 2.78
CA SER A 38 21.16 13.73 1.90
C SER A 38 19.71 13.29 1.71
N ARG A 39 18.80 14.26 1.56
CA ARG A 39 17.37 14.02 1.32
C ARG A 39 17.13 12.96 0.26
N ASP A 40 17.79 13.10 -0.90
CA ASP A 40 17.65 12.18 -2.03
C ASP A 40 18.01 10.73 -1.66
N HIS A 41 19.03 10.53 -0.84
CA HIS A 41 19.46 9.20 -0.41
C HIS A 41 18.53 8.64 0.68
N ALA A 42 18.09 9.50 1.61
CA ALA A 42 17.13 9.13 2.64
C ALA A 42 15.79 8.69 2.04
N GLU A 43 15.29 9.40 1.03
CA GLU A 43 14.09 9.02 0.27
C GLU A 43 14.26 7.66 -0.43
N CYS A 44 15.40 7.42 -1.08
CA CYS A 44 15.66 6.11 -1.70
C CYS A 44 15.61 4.97 -0.66
N LEU A 45 16.25 5.15 0.49
CA LEU A 45 16.27 4.13 1.54
C LEU A 45 14.90 3.93 2.20
N ALA A 46 14.15 5.01 2.40
CA ALA A 46 12.78 4.94 2.92
C ALA A 46 11.85 4.18 1.96
N LEU A 47 11.96 4.43 0.65
CA LEU A 47 11.20 3.67 -0.34
C LEU A 47 11.59 2.19 -0.32
N LEU A 48 12.89 1.86 -0.24
CA LEU A 48 13.33 0.47 -0.12
C LEU A 48 12.80 -0.20 1.16
N ASP A 49 12.74 0.52 2.28
CA ASP A 49 12.15 0.02 3.53
C ASP A 49 10.65 -0.29 3.37
N VAL A 50 9.89 0.63 2.77
CA VAL A 50 8.46 0.42 2.47
C VAL A 50 8.27 -0.80 1.58
N LEU A 51 9.05 -0.94 0.50
CA LEU A 51 8.95 -2.06 -0.43
C LEU A 51 9.40 -3.38 0.19
N HIS A 52 10.37 -3.35 1.09
CA HIS A 52 10.79 -4.54 1.84
C HIS A 52 9.67 -5.04 2.76
N ARG A 53 8.97 -4.13 3.44
CA ARG A 53 7.82 -4.46 4.31
C ARG A 53 6.55 -4.81 3.53
N HIS A 54 6.36 -4.17 2.37
CA HIS A 54 5.15 -4.29 1.55
C HIS A 54 5.51 -4.49 0.06
N PRO A 55 6.00 -5.67 -0.35
CA PRO A 55 6.44 -5.91 -1.73
C PRO A 55 5.36 -5.67 -2.80
N SER A 56 4.08 -5.79 -2.43
CA SER A 56 2.95 -5.56 -3.33
C SER A 56 2.53 -4.10 -3.46
N ALA A 57 3.18 -3.17 -2.74
CA ALA A 57 2.81 -1.75 -2.75
C ALA A 57 2.84 -1.11 -4.15
N LEU A 58 3.61 -1.67 -5.08
CA LEU A 58 3.70 -1.19 -6.47
C LEU A 58 2.80 -1.94 -7.45
N CYS A 59 2.02 -2.91 -6.99
CA CYS A 59 1.21 -3.74 -7.88
C CYS A 59 -0.07 -3.03 -8.37
N GLY A 60 -0.43 -1.87 -7.80
CA GLY A 60 -1.65 -1.15 -8.17
C GLY A 60 -2.94 -1.89 -7.82
N VAL A 61 -2.87 -2.86 -6.90
CA VAL A 61 -4.01 -3.62 -6.38
C VAL A 61 -4.01 -3.56 -4.86
N THR A 62 -5.17 -3.23 -4.31
CA THR A 62 -5.44 -3.17 -2.88
C THR A 62 -6.33 -4.34 -2.51
N VAL A 63 -5.99 -5.02 -1.41
CA VAL A 63 -6.88 -6.01 -0.80
C VAL A 63 -7.77 -5.32 0.21
N LEU A 64 -9.08 -5.49 0.06
CA LEU A 64 -10.05 -4.99 1.02
C LEU A 64 -10.81 -6.16 1.64
N ARG A 65 -11.07 -6.06 2.95
CA ARG A 65 -12.14 -6.79 3.61
C ARG A 65 -13.39 -5.92 3.56
N VAL A 66 -14.53 -6.51 3.20
CA VAL A 66 -15.84 -5.85 3.23
C VAL A 66 -16.80 -6.72 4.04
N ALA A 67 -17.49 -6.13 5.00
CA ALA A 67 -18.55 -6.83 5.74
C ALA A 67 -19.88 -6.73 4.99
N LEU A 68 -20.43 -7.87 4.56
CA LEU A 68 -21.70 -7.97 3.83
C LEU A 68 -22.57 -9.05 4.44
N ASP A 69 -23.79 -8.69 4.86
CA ASP A 69 -24.80 -9.61 5.41
C ASP A 69 -24.25 -10.55 6.51
N GLY A 70 -23.37 -10.03 7.36
CA GLY A 70 -22.74 -10.77 8.45
C GLY A 70 -21.58 -11.70 8.03
N SER A 71 -21.14 -11.63 6.78
CA SER A 71 -20.00 -12.37 6.24
C SER A 71 -18.89 -11.43 5.76
N ASP A 72 -17.64 -11.87 5.87
CA ASP A 72 -16.50 -11.14 5.32
C ASP A 72 -16.26 -11.53 3.87
N LEU A 73 -16.30 -10.54 2.98
CA LEU A 73 -15.89 -10.66 1.59
C LEU A 73 -14.50 -10.04 1.41
N TRP A 74 -13.56 -10.82 0.89
CA TRP A 74 -12.22 -10.35 0.52
C TRP A 74 -12.20 -10.03 -0.97
N ILE A 75 -11.83 -8.79 -1.32
CA ILE A 75 -11.80 -8.32 -2.71
C ILE A 75 -10.44 -7.73 -3.06
N LEU A 76 -10.05 -7.88 -4.32
CA LEU A 76 -8.96 -7.12 -4.92
C LEU A 76 -9.56 -5.99 -5.77
N VAL A 77 -9.09 -4.77 -5.54
CA VAL A 77 -9.52 -3.59 -6.27
C VAL A 77 -8.31 -2.80 -6.75
N THR A 78 -8.43 -2.17 -7.91
CA THR A 78 -7.41 -1.20 -8.40
C THR A 78 -7.67 0.21 -7.87
N ASN A 79 -8.87 0.47 -7.36
CA ASN A 79 -9.26 1.72 -6.73
C ASN A 79 -10.26 1.41 -5.60
N PRO A 80 -9.90 1.65 -4.32
CA PRO A 80 -10.78 1.43 -3.17
C PRO A 80 -12.16 2.12 -3.28
N ALA A 81 -12.26 3.25 -3.97
CA ALA A 81 -13.53 3.96 -4.17
C ALA A 81 -14.57 3.15 -4.95
N LEU A 82 -14.15 2.17 -5.76
CA LEU A 82 -15.05 1.27 -6.49
C LEU A 82 -15.86 0.37 -5.55
N THR A 83 -15.35 0.09 -4.35
CA THR A 83 -16.04 -0.70 -3.33
C THR A 83 -17.36 -0.06 -2.93
N HIS A 84 -17.37 1.25 -2.74
CA HIS A 84 -18.58 1.99 -2.41
C HIS A 84 -19.60 2.02 -3.54
N GLN A 85 -19.14 2.05 -4.79
CA GLN A 85 -20.01 1.98 -5.96
C GLN A 85 -20.67 0.61 -6.10
N GLN A 86 -19.92 -0.46 -5.82
CA GLN A 86 -20.38 -1.83 -6.00
C GLN A 86 -21.25 -2.33 -4.84
N PHE A 87 -20.89 -1.98 -3.60
CA PHE A 87 -21.49 -2.54 -2.38
C PHE A 87 -22.22 -1.51 -1.52
N GLY A 88 -22.18 -0.22 -1.88
CA GLY A 88 -22.75 0.86 -1.08
C GLY A 88 -21.86 1.28 0.10
N ASN A 89 -22.46 1.86 1.14
CA ASN A 89 -21.71 2.27 2.32
C ASN A 89 -21.48 1.06 3.25
N VAL A 90 -20.39 0.35 3.02
CA VAL A 90 -19.97 -0.84 3.75
C VAL A 90 -18.70 -0.55 4.55
N GLU A 91 -18.58 -1.16 5.73
CA GLU A 91 -17.34 -1.14 6.48
C GLU A 91 -16.27 -1.89 5.70
N SER A 92 -15.13 -1.24 5.47
CA SER A 92 -14.00 -1.83 4.77
C SER A 92 -12.67 -1.52 5.45
N GLY A 93 -11.71 -2.42 5.26
CA GLY A 93 -10.34 -2.26 5.74
C GLY A 93 -9.33 -2.74 4.70
N VAL A 94 -8.17 -2.09 4.65
CA VAL A 94 -7.04 -2.44 3.76
C VAL A 94 -6.14 -3.47 4.42
N PHE A 95 -5.72 -4.49 3.68
CA PHE A 95 -4.87 -5.57 4.16
C PHE A 95 -3.74 -5.91 3.20
N ASP A 96 -2.67 -6.50 3.73
CA ASP A 96 -1.57 -7.03 2.92
C ASP A 96 -1.98 -8.31 2.19
N LEU A 97 -1.70 -8.38 0.88
CA LEU A 97 -2.12 -9.49 0.03
C LEU A 97 -1.52 -10.82 0.48
N LYS A 98 -0.23 -10.83 0.84
CA LYS A 98 0.47 -12.05 1.24
C LYS A 98 -0.11 -12.55 2.57
N ASP A 99 -0.35 -11.66 3.51
CA ASP A 99 -0.92 -12.03 4.81
C ASP A 99 -2.34 -12.57 4.65
N VAL A 100 -3.18 -11.93 3.84
CA VAL A 100 -4.54 -12.42 3.56
C VAL A 100 -4.51 -13.79 2.91
N ILE A 101 -3.71 -13.98 1.85
CA ILE A 101 -3.60 -15.29 1.17
C ILE A 101 -3.14 -16.37 2.15
N ASN A 102 -2.15 -16.10 2.99
CA ASN A 102 -1.62 -17.09 3.93
C ASN A 102 -2.60 -17.40 5.06
N GLN A 103 -3.18 -16.37 5.68
CA GLN A 103 -3.97 -16.51 6.90
C GLN A 103 -5.43 -16.88 6.64
N GLN A 104 -6.02 -16.36 5.57
CA GLN A 104 -7.44 -16.53 5.26
C GLN A 104 -7.69 -17.61 4.21
N PHE A 105 -6.73 -17.84 3.31
CA PHE A 105 -6.87 -18.74 2.16
C PHE A 105 -5.88 -19.91 2.15
N ASN A 106 -5.16 -20.16 3.26
CA ASN A 106 -4.18 -21.25 3.38
C ASN A 106 -3.15 -21.29 2.24
N GLY A 107 -2.71 -20.12 1.78
CA GLY A 107 -1.66 -19.97 0.77
C GLY A 107 -2.14 -20.00 -0.68
N PHE A 108 -3.44 -20.13 -0.96
CA PHE A 108 -3.94 -20.19 -2.34
C PHE A 108 -5.33 -19.55 -2.51
N ALA A 109 -5.44 -18.59 -3.43
CA ALA A 109 -6.68 -17.92 -3.79
C ALA A 109 -6.90 -17.94 -5.32
N ILE A 110 -8.17 -18.02 -5.74
CA ILE A 110 -8.57 -17.98 -7.16
C ILE A 110 -9.27 -16.66 -7.45
N LEU A 111 -8.83 -15.96 -8.49
CA LEU A 111 -9.58 -14.85 -9.06
C LEU A 111 -10.59 -15.40 -10.07
N LYS A 112 -11.88 -15.08 -9.83
CA LYS A 112 -12.97 -15.44 -10.72
C LYS A 112 -13.61 -14.16 -11.26
N ALA A 113 -13.85 -14.12 -12.57
CA ALA A 113 -14.61 -13.02 -13.17
C ALA A 113 -16.02 -12.96 -12.56
N ILE A 114 -16.48 -11.74 -12.29
CA ILE A 114 -17.81 -11.42 -11.75
C ILE A 114 -18.82 -11.39 -12.88
#